data_AF-V2Y9P1-F1
#
_entry.id   AF-V2Y9P1-F1
#
_cell.length_a   1.000
_cell.length_b   1.000
_cell.length_c   1.000
_cell.angle_alpha   90.00
_cell.angle_beta   90.00
_cell.angle_gamma   90.00
#
_symmetry.space_group_name_H-M   'P 1'
#
loop_
_entity.id
_entity.type
_entity.pdbx_description
1 polymer ?
#
loop_
_entity_poly.entity_id
_entity_poly.type
_entity_poly.pdbx_seq_one_letter_code
_entity_poly.pdbx_strand_id
1 'polypeptide(L)'
;MEENIDILAFLEQVMLENTHSYRDDFQLDIRKLTAAAQAPETGNRAFYWMSRPCGTWCLNERSVFIQDSFEHCAWTAYENEPDTIRAFLVIVSGQEQGRPMGKVSPIDYKSNVLNVEKNALHAETVVLNFADGETVTLPYEQVKGRLRQLRDQYGTIEGFHYTVEDEHKLEALIFSARHPPERKSRRPKRVPQRGPDRREPCRT
;
A
#
# COMPACT_ATOMS: atom_id res chain seq x y z
N MET A 1 -2.72 9.85 15.74
CA MET A 1 -1.86 10.02 14.56
C MET A 1 -0.58 10.64 15.10
N GLU A 2 0.51 9.90 15.06
CA GLU A 2 1.79 10.37 15.60
C GLU A 2 2.64 10.85 14.43
N GLU A 3 3.17 12.07 14.57
CA GLU A 3 4.04 12.68 13.58
C GLU A 3 5.49 12.46 14.03
N ASN A 4 6.34 12.02 13.11
CA ASN A 4 7.78 11.80 13.32
C ASN A 4 8.12 10.77 14.41
N ILE A 5 7.70 9.53 14.20
CA ILE A 5 8.03 8.37 15.04
C ILE A 5 9.18 7.54 14.46
N ASP A 6 9.78 6.71 15.32
CA ASP A 6 10.65 5.61 14.88
C ASP A 6 9.77 4.57 14.15
N ILE A 7 9.87 4.54 12.83
CA ILE A 7 9.02 3.72 11.98
C ILE A 7 9.27 2.24 12.24
N LEU A 8 10.55 1.85 12.36
CA LEU A 8 10.91 0.45 12.51
C LEU A 8 10.46 -0.10 13.86
N ALA A 9 10.63 0.67 14.94
CA ALA A 9 10.16 0.27 16.27
C ALA A 9 8.64 0.04 16.29
N PHE A 10 7.86 0.94 15.67
CA PHE A 10 6.41 0.80 15.60
C PHE A 10 5.99 -0.44 14.78
N LEU A 11 6.55 -0.61 13.57
CA LEU A 11 6.19 -1.72 12.69
C LEU A 11 6.64 -3.07 13.23
N GLU A 12 7.77 -3.13 13.94
CA GLU A 12 8.25 -4.34 14.59
C GLU A 12 7.26 -4.83 15.65
N GLN A 13 6.74 -3.91 16.49
CA GLN A 13 5.72 -4.28 17.47
C GLN A 13 4.47 -4.84 16.80
N VAL A 14 3.98 -4.18 15.74
CA VAL A 14 2.82 -4.65 14.99
C VAL A 14 3.06 -6.04 14.40
N MET A 15 4.23 -6.26 13.81
CA MET A 15 4.64 -7.55 13.26
C MET A 15 4.69 -8.64 14.35
N LEU A 16 5.29 -8.36 15.52
CA LEU A 16 5.37 -9.33 16.62
C LEU A 16 3.99 -9.76 17.13
N GLU A 17 3.03 -8.84 17.13
CA GLU A 17 1.65 -9.08 17.58
C GLU A 17 0.80 -9.86 16.56
N ASN A 18 1.00 -9.65 15.25
CA ASN A 18 0.09 -10.14 14.21
C ASN A 18 0.71 -11.18 13.26
N THR A 19 2.03 -11.27 13.19
CA THR A 19 2.77 -12.21 12.33
C THR A 19 3.30 -13.39 13.14
N HIS A 20 2.95 -14.61 12.72
CA HIS A 20 3.29 -15.86 13.41
C HIS A 20 4.33 -16.70 12.65
N SER A 21 4.34 -16.60 11.32
CA SER A 21 5.31 -17.26 10.44
C SER A 21 6.01 -16.23 9.56
N TYR A 22 7.18 -16.57 9.03
CA TYR A 22 7.95 -15.70 8.11
C TYR A 22 8.24 -14.30 8.69
N ARG A 23 8.51 -14.21 10.00
CA ARG A 23 8.89 -12.94 10.65
C ARG A 23 10.16 -12.33 10.05
N ASP A 24 11.03 -13.18 9.48
CA ASP A 24 12.25 -12.75 8.80
C ASP A 24 11.98 -11.89 7.55
N ASP A 25 10.76 -11.91 6.99
CA ASP A 25 10.34 -10.98 5.93
C ASP A 25 10.52 -9.52 6.36
N PHE A 26 10.37 -9.24 7.67
CA PHE A 26 10.57 -7.90 8.22
C PHE A 26 12.00 -7.36 8.00
N GLN A 27 12.99 -8.24 7.79
CA GLN A 27 14.36 -7.80 7.44
C GLN A 27 14.43 -7.13 6.06
N LEU A 28 13.56 -7.52 5.12
CA LEU A 28 13.42 -6.82 3.83
C LEU A 28 12.83 -5.43 4.03
N ASP A 29 11.82 -5.32 4.90
CA ASP A 29 11.17 -4.04 5.23
C ASP A 29 12.17 -3.07 5.87
N ILE A 30 12.98 -3.55 6.84
CA ILE A 30 14.07 -2.77 7.46
C ILE A 30 15.02 -2.22 6.40
N ARG A 31 15.51 -3.08 5.49
CA ARG A 31 16.42 -2.65 4.42
C ARG A 31 15.77 -1.59 3.52
N LYS A 32 14.52 -1.80 3.12
CA LYS A 32 13.80 -0.90 2.21
C LYS A 32 13.55 0.47 2.84
N LEU A 33 13.06 0.51 4.08
CA LEU A 33 12.78 1.75 4.80
C LEU A 33 14.05 2.50 5.19
N THR A 34 15.13 1.79 5.53
CA THR A 34 16.45 2.39 5.79
C THR A 34 17.03 3.01 4.53
N ALA A 35 16.98 2.31 3.40
CA ALA A 35 17.42 2.86 2.12
C ALA A 35 16.61 4.12 1.74
N ALA A 36 15.28 4.10 1.93
CA ALA A 36 14.43 5.26 1.67
C ALA A 36 14.75 6.46 2.57
N ALA A 37 15.14 6.23 3.83
CA ALA A 37 15.54 7.27 4.76
C ALA A 37 16.90 7.91 4.41
N GLN A 38 17.78 7.14 3.76
CA GLN A 38 19.12 7.58 3.33
C GLN A 38 19.12 8.20 1.93
N ALA A 39 18.10 7.91 1.11
CA ALA A 39 18.02 8.40 -0.25
C ALA A 39 18.02 9.94 -0.28
N PRO A 40 18.91 10.59 -1.07
CA PRO A 40 18.98 12.05 -1.15
C PRO A 40 17.73 12.64 -1.81
N GLU A 41 17.09 11.88 -2.70
CA GLU A 41 15.85 12.28 -3.35
C GLU A 41 14.65 12.06 -2.43
N THR A 42 13.68 12.97 -2.51
CA THR A 42 12.42 12.90 -1.75
C THR A 42 11.36 12.01 -2.43
N GLY A 43 11.59 11.61 -3.68
CA GLY A 43 10.74 10.66 -4.40
C GLY A 43 10.77 9.27 -3.76
N ASN A 44 9.67 8.52 -3.86
CA ASN A 44 9.57 7.12 -3.39
C ASN A 44 9.74 6.87 -1.89
N ARG A 45 9.27 7.79 -1.04
CA ARG A 45 9.31 7.64 0.44
C ARG A 45 7.99 7.18 1.06
N ALA A 46 6.98 6.90 0.25
CA ALA A 46 5.68 6.43 0.70
C ALA A 46 5.51 4.95 0.40
N PHE A 47 5.12 4.20 1.43
CA PHE A 47 4.98 2.75 1.37
C PHE A 47 3.64 2.33 1.96
N TYR A 48 3.00 1.38 1.29
CA TYR A 48 1.97 0.57 1.91
C TYR A 48 2.64 -0.61 2.58
N TRP A 49 2.47 -0.69 3.90
CA TRP A 49 2.99 -1.77 4.70
C TRP A 49 1.84 -2.61 5.23
N MET A 50 1.98 -3.93 5.22
CA MET A 50 1.05 -4.82 5.89
C MET A 50 1.78 -5.89 6.71
N SER A 51 1.21 -6.20 7.87
CA SER A 51 1.48 -7.43 8.61
C SER A 51 0.33 -8.40 8.39
N ARG A 52 0.69 -9.65 8.08
CA ARG A 52 -0.19 -10.80 7.93
C ARG A 52 0.24 -11.88 8.92
N PRO A 53 -0.60 -12.89 9.23
CA PRO A 53 -0.18 -14.06 10.00
C PRO A 53 1.05 -14.77 9.40
N CYS A 54 1.19 -14.70 8.07
CA CYS A 54 2.20 -15.39 7.27
C CYS A 54 3.28 -14.47 6.66
N GLY A 55 3.66 -13.38 7.34
CA GLY A 55 4.78 -12.51 6.96
C GLY A 55 4.37 -11.05 6.84
N THR A 56 5.28 -10.24 6.32
CA THR A 56 5.06 -8.80 6.09
C THR A 56 5.20 -8.45 4.61
N TRP A 57 4.76 -7.25 4.23
CA TRP A 57 5.06 -6.64 2.95
C TRP A 57 5.30 -5.15 3.14
N CYS A 58 6.39 -4.62 2.56
CA CYS A 58 6.63 -3.19 2.41
C CYS A 58 6.66 -2.82 0.92
N LEU A 59 5.58 -2.26 0.42
CA LEU A 59 5.35 -2.02 -1.01
C LEU A 59 5.40 -0.52 -1.30
N ASN A 60 6.03 -0.10 -2.40
CA ASN A 60 6.03 1.29 -2.79
C ASN A 60 4.60 1.71 -3.14
N GLU A 61 4.08 2.76 -2.50
CA GLU A 61 2.67 3.16 -2.64
C GLU A 61 2.32 3.48 -4.10
N ARG A 62 3.21 4.16 -4.80
CA ARG A 62 2.99 4.53 -6.19
C ARG A 62 2.84 3.28 -7.07
N SER A 63 3.72 2.29 -6.92
CA SER A 63 3.63 1.04 -7.66
C SER A 63 2.33 0.27 -7.37
N VAL A 64 1.80 0.31 -6.14
CA VAL A 64 0.51 -0.34 -5.81
C VAL A 64 -0.64 0.12 -6.72
N PHE A 65 -0.63 1.38 -7.19
CA PHE A 65 -1.64 1.91 -8.11
C PHE A 65 -1.34 1.64 -9.60
N ILE A 66 -0.39 0.76 -9.90
CA ILE A 66 -0.05 0.31 -11.26
C ILE A 66 -0.39 -1.18 -11.37
N GLN A 67 -1.47 -1.52 -12.09
CA GLN A 67 -2.16 -2.83 -12.08
C GLN A 67 -1.24 -4.04 -12.38
N ASP A 68 -0.19 -3.81 -13.16
CA ASP A 68 0.72 -4.83 -13.65
C ASP A 68 2.03 -4.94 -12.84
N SER A 69 2.18 -4.12 -11.79
CA SER A 69 3.35 -4.15 -10.94
C SER A 69 3.31 -5.30 -9.94
N PHE A 70 4.50 -5.72 -9.49
CA PHE A 70 4.63 -6.66 -8.37
C PHE A 70 3.90 -6.15 -7.13
N GLU A 71 4.05 -4.85 -6.80
CA GLU A 71 3.42 -4.23 -5.64
C GLU A 71 1.90 -4.27 -5.71
N HIS A 72 1.31 -4.06 -6.89
CA HIS A 72 -0.14 -4.18 -7.04
C HIS A 72 -0.60 -5.60 -6.77
N CYS A 73 0.01 -6.59 -7.43
CA CYS A 73 -0.33 -7.99 -7.23
C CYS A 73 -0.16 -8.43 -5.77
N ALA A 74 0.93 -8.02 -5.12
CA ALA A 74 1.19 -8.36 -3.72
C ALA A 74 0.19 -7.68 -2.76
N TRP A 75 -0.20 -6.42 -3.05
CA TRP A 75 -1.15 -5.70 -2.21
C TRP A 75 -2.57 -6.24 -2.31
N THR A 76 -3.02 -6.70 -3.48
CA THR A 76 -4.40 -7.15 -3.70
C THR A 76 -4.61 -8.65 -3.46
N ALA A 77 -3.53 -9.45 -3.36
CA ALA A 77 -3.60 -10.90 -3.22
C ALA A 77 -4.39 -11.44 -2.01
N TYR A 78 -4.61 -10.63 -0.98
CA TYR A 78 -5.22 -11.06 0.29
C TYR A 78 -6.62 -10.47 0.52
N GLU A 79 -7.30 -10.03 -0.55
CA GLU A 79 -8.66 -9.47 -0.47
C GLU A 79 -9.70 -10.38 0.22
N ASN A 80 -9.44 -11.70 0.24
CA ASN A 80 -10.32 -12.72 0.80
C ASN A 80 -10.15 -12.94 2.32
N GLU A 81 -9.05 -12.44 2.92
CA GLU A 81 -8.78 -12.56 4.35
C GLU A 81 -8.41 -11.22 5.02
N PRO A 82 -9.15 -10.12 4.73
CA PRO A 82 -8.73 -8.77 5.10
C PRO A 82 -8.74 -8.53 6.61
N ASP A 83 -9.56 -9.28 7.35
CA ASP A 83 -9.68 -9.15 8.80
C ASP A 83 -8.44 -9.66 9.55
N THR A 84 -7.57 -10.42 8.87
CA THR A 84 -6.29 -10.89 9.42
C THR A 84 -5.14 -9.90 9.23
N ILE A 85 -5.38 -8.81 8.50
CA ILE A 85 -4.35 -7.91 8.00
C ILE A 85 -4.33 -6.60 8.79
N ARG A 86 -3.15 -6.24 9.29
CA ARG A 86 -2.87 -4.91 9.84
C ARG A 86 -2.11 -4.10 8.79
N ALA A 87 -2.77 -3.11 8.20
CA ALA A 87 -2.23 -2.31 7.09
C ALA A 87 -1.99 -0.85 7.48
N PHE A 88 -0.90 -0.28 6.95
CA PHE A 88 -0.47 1.09 7.25
C PHE A 88 0.11 1.79 6.02
N LEU A 89 -0.14 3.10 5.93
CA LEU A 89 0.60 4.03 5.09
C LEU A 89 1.79 4.54 5.89
N VAL A 90 2.99 4.28 5.40
CA VAL A 90 4.26 4.70 5.96
C VAL A 90 4.85 5.78 5.08
N ILE A 91 5.12 6.96 5.63
CA ILE A 91 5.78 8.08 4.94
C ILE A 91 7.10 8.32 5.67
N VAL A 92 8.21 8.03 5.01
CA VAL A 92 9.56 8.25 5.54
C VAL A 92 9.94 9.73 5.35
N SER A 93 10.21 10.43 6.45
CA SER A 93 10.63 11.83 6.43
C SER A 93 12.15 11.97 6.37
N GLY A 94 12.88 11.00 6.90
CA GLY A 94 14.34 10.99 6.97
C GLY A 94 14.82 10.00 8.01
N GLN A 95 15.92 10.32 8.69
CA GLN A 95 16.47 9.50 9.76
C GLN A 95 17.01 10.32 10.93
N GLU A 96 16.95 9.74 12.12
CA GLU A 96 17.59 10.24 13.34
C GLU A 96 18.49 9.14 13.92
N GLN A 97 19.76 9.44 14.17
CA GLN A 97 20.75 8.46 14.67
C GLN A 97 20.80 7.15 13.83
N GLY A 98 20.58 7.27 12.52
CA GLY A 98 20.55 6.12 11.60
C GLY A 98 19.22 5.35 11.57
N ARG A 99 18.20 5.78 12.32
CA ARG A 99 16.87 5.12 12.34
C ARG A 99 15.88 5.85 11.43
N PRO A 100 15.10 5.16 10.59
CA PRO A 100 14.07 5.76 9.77
C PRO A 100 12.98 6.43 10.61
N MET A 101 12.79 7.73 10.39
CA MET A 101 11.76 8.53 11.06
C MET A 101 10.67 8.94 10.07
N GLY A 102 9.44 9.07 10.56
CA GLY A 102 8.36 9.61 9.76
C GLY A 102 6.97 9.35 10.31
N LYS A 103 6.00 9.17 9.42
CA LYS A 103 4.59 9.06 9.78
C LYS A 103 4.04 7.68 9.42
N VAL A 104 3.31 7.09 10.35
CA VAL A 104 2.60 5.82 10.13
C VAL A 104 1.11 6.04 10.39
N SER A 105 0.27 5.77 9.39
CA SER A 105 -1.19 5.95 9.44
C SER A 105 -1.89 4.63 9.14
N PRO A 106 -2.89 4.19 9.94
CA PRO A 106 -3.60 2.95 9.66
C PRO A 106 -4.39 3.05 8.35
N ILE A 107 -4.48 1.94 7.64
CA ILE A 107 -5.28 1.76 6.42
C ILE A 107 -6.39 0.75 6.73
N ASP A 108 -7.64 1.07 6.39
CA ASP A 108 -8.70 0.06 6.24
C ASP A 108 -8.38 -0.75 4.98
N TYR A 109 -7.69 -1.88 5.17
CA TYR A 109 -7.16 -2.71 4.09
C TYR A 109 -8.26 -3.12 3.10
N LYS A 110 -9.42 -3.58 3.60
CA LYS A 110 -10.54 -4.00 2.76
C LYS A 110 -11.04 -2.88 1.86
N SER A 111 -11.29 -1.70 2.42
CA SER A 111 -11.74 -0.55 1.63
C SER A 111 -10.66 -0.06 0.67
N ASN A 112 -9.38 -0.14 1.07
CA ASN A 112 -8.26 0.30 0.25
C ASN A 112 -8.00 -0.61 -0.95
N VAL A 113 -8.03 -1.94 -0.78
CA VAL A 113 -7.87 -2.91 -1.89
C VAL A 113 -8.94 -2.69 -2.95
N LEU A 114 -10.21 -2.59 -2.56
CA LEU A 114 -11.31 -2.30 -3.50
C LEU A 114 -11.09 -0.99 -4.29
N ASN A 115 -10.47 0.02 -3.66
CA ASN A 115 -10.13 1.26 -4.33
C ASN A 115 -8.95 1.09 -5.29
N VAL A 116 -7.92 0.34 -4.89
CA VAL A 116 -6.73 0.06 -5.71
C VAL A 116 -7.13 -0.74 -6.95
N GLU A 117 -7.85 -1.85 -6.79
CA GLU A 117 -8.30 -2.71 -7.90
C GLU A 117 -9.17 -1.96 -8.91
N LYS A 118 -10.05 -1.09 -8.42
CA LYS A 118 -10.96 -0.34 -9.27
C LYS A 118 -10.25 0.74 -10.10
N ASN A 119 -9.23 1.39 -9.54
CA ASN A 119 -8.70 2.64 -10.09
C ASN A 119 -7.24 2.56 -10.56
N ALA A 120 -6.52 1.47 -10.30
CA ALA A 120 -5.14 1.32 -10.75
C ALA A 120 -5.02 1.54 -12.27
N LEU A 121 -3.89 2.12 -12.68
CA LEU A 121 -3.59 2.39 -14.08
C LEU A 121 -2.73 1.26 -14.65
N HIS A 122 -2.81 1.04 -15.96
CA HIS A 122 -1.93 0.09 -16.63
C HIS A 122 -0.49 0.60 -16.70
N ALA A 123 0.47 -0.31 -16.58
CA ALA A 123 1.86 0.01 -16.82
C ALA A 123 2.07 0.32 -18.31
N GLU A 124 2.68 1.47 -18.59
CA GLU A 124 3.02 1.89 -19.96
C GLU A 124 4.43 1.42 -20.32
N THR A 125 5.42 1.80 -19.50
CA THR A 125 6.80 1.36 -19.66
C THR A 125 7.39 0.81 -18.37
N VAL A 126 8.49 0.07 -18.51
CA VAL A 126 9.35 -0.36 -17.41
C VAL A 126 10.72 0.22 -17.66
N VAL A 127 11.25 0.92 -16.66
CA VAL A 127 12.62 1.40 -16.62
C VAL A 127 13.44 0.35 -15.86
N LEU A 128 14.42 -0.24 -16.53
CA LEU A 128 15.31 -1.29 -16.02
C LEU A 128 16.69 -0.67 -15.77
N ASN A 129 17.24 -0.89 -14.58
CA ASN A 129 18.60 -0.50 -14.22
C ASN A 129 19.48 -1.75 -14.13
N PHE A 130 20.58 -1.75 -14.86
CA PHE A 130 21.52 -2.86 -14.95
C PHE A 130 22.79 -2.59 -14.14
N ALA A 131 23.48 -3.66 -13.74
CA ALA A 131 24.64 -3.62 -12.86
C ALA A 131 25.88 -2.92 -13.46
N ASP A 132 25.93 -2.78 -14.78
CA ASP A 132 26.94 -2.00 -15.49
C ASP A 132 26.63 -0.50 -15.54
N GLY A 133 25.50 -0.09 -14.97
CA GLY A 133 25.01 1.29 -14.96
C GLY A 133 24.15 1.65 -16.16
N GLU A 134 23.87 0.73 -17.08
CA GLU A 134 22.94 0.99 -18.18
C GLU A 134 21.50 1.08 -17.67
N THR A 135 20.74 2.03 -18.22
CA THR A 135 19.30 2.15 -18.00
C THR A 135 18.56 1.98 -19.32
N VAL A 136 17.61 1.05 -19.37
CA VAL A 136 16.79 0.80 -20.56
C VAL A 136 15.32 0.97 -20.20
N THR A 137 14.62 1.80 -20.98
CA THR A 137 13.17 1.97 -20.88
C THR A 137 12.49 1.22 -22.01
N LEU A 138 11.62 0.27 -21.67
CA LEU A 138 10.90 -0.57 -22.62
C LEU A 138 9.39 -0.51 -22.37
N PRO A 139 8.54 -0.58 -23.42
CA PRO A 139 7.11 -0.77 -23.24
C PRO A 139 6.83 -2.01 -22.38
N TYR A 140 5.86 -1.93 -21.48
CA TYR A 140 5.56 -3.01 -20.54
C TYR A 140 5.30 -4.35 -21.24
N GLU A 141 4.59 -4.35 -22.37
CA GLU A 141 4.31 -5.54 -23.18
C GLU A 141 5.58 -6.23 -23.71
N GLN A 142 6.71 -5.52 -23.83
CA GLN A 142 7.99 -6.10 -24.23
C GLN A 142 8.75 -6.71 -23.03
N VAL A 143 8.44 -6.28 -21.80
CA VAL A 143 9.08 -6.78 -20.57
C VAL A 143 8.29 -7.94 -19.97
N LYS A 144 6.97 -7.90 -20.09
CA LYS A 144 6.04 -8.89 -19.54
C LYS A 144 6.44 -10.32 -19.95
N GLY A 145 6.77 -11.13 -18.96
CA GLY A 145 7.20 -12.53 -19.15
C GLY A 145 8.59 -12.72 -19.78
N ARG A 146 9.34 -11.64 -20.05
CA ARG A 146 10.63 -11.68 -20.77
C ARG A 146 11.84 -11.23 -19.93
N LEU A 147 11.69 -11.03 -18.62
CA LEU A 147 12.79 -10.61 -17.72
C LEU A 147 14.05 -11.49 -17.83
N ARG A 148 13.90 -12.81 -18.04
CA ARG A 148 15.06 -13.69 -18.27
C ARG A 148 15.84 -13.34 -19.54
N GLN A 149 15.13 -13.12 -20.65
CA GLN A 149 15.75 -12.75 -21.94
C GLN A 149 16.43 -11.39 -21.85
N LEU A 150 15.80 -10.44 -21.16
CA LEU A 150 16.38 -9.12 -20.93
C LEU A 150 17.66 -9.22 -20.10
N ARG A 151 17.69 -10.08 -19.09
CA ARG A 151 18.91 -10.34 -18.32
C ARG A 151 20.01 -10.98 -19.17
N ASP A 152 19.64 -11.88 -20.09
CA ASP A 152 20.61 -12.51 -20.98
C ASP A 152 21.17 -11.52 -22.03
N GLN A 153 20.37 -10.51 -22.41
CA GLN A 153 20.74 -9.48 -23.39
C GLN A 153 21.54 -8.32 -22.78
N TYR A 154 21.12 -7.82 -21.62
CA TYR A 154 21.63 -6.59 -21.00
C TYR A 154 22.40 -6.85 -19.70
N GLY A 155 22.43 -8.09 -19.21
CA GLY A 155 23.10 -8.43 -17.95
C GLY A 155 22.21 -8.33 -16.72
N THR A 156 22.83 -8.25 -15.54
CA THR A 156 22.10 -8.34 -14.27
C THR A 156 21.26 -7.09 -14.01
N ILE A 157 19.95 -7.29 -13.83
CA ILE A 157 19.03 -6.22 -13.41
C ILE A 157 19.22 -5.97 -11.91
N GLU A 158 19.61 -4.75 -11.54
CA GLU A 158 19.72 -4.30 -10.14
C GLU A 158 18.42 -3.70 -9.62
N GLY A 159 17.60 -3.13 -10.50
CA GLY A 159 16.33 -2.56 -10.12
C GLY A 159 15.45 -2.27 -11.33
N PHE A 160 14.17 -2.08 -11.07
CA PHE A 160 13.23 -1.64 -12.08
C PHE A 160 12.05 -0.90 -11.45
N HIS A 161 11.43 -0.02 -12.23
CA HIS A 161 10.16 0.60 -11.85
C HIS A 161 9.25 0.76 -13.06
N TYR A 162 7.95 0.82 -12.80
CA TYR A 162 6.91 1.00 -13.81
C TYR A 162 6.54 2.47 -13.94
N THR A 163 6.20 2.88 -15.15
CA THR A 163 5.59 4.19 -15.44
C THR A 163 4.18 3.99 -15.96
N VAL A 164 3.39 5.07 -15.97
CA VAL A 164 2.06 5.10 -16.58
C VAL A 164 2.03 6.12 -17.71
N GLU A 165 1.01 6.05 -18.56
CA GLU A 165 0.79 7.05 -19.62
C GLU A 165 0.53 8.45 -19.05
N ASP A 166 -0.25 8.54 -17.96
CA ASP A 166 -0.63 9.79 -17.31
C ASP A 166 -0.22 9.79 -15.84
N GLU A 167 0.95 10.38 -15.57
CA GLU A 167 1.52 10.51 -14.24
C GLU A 167 0.70 11.43 -13.32
N HIS A 168 0.07 12.46 -13.87
CA HIS A 168 -0.78 13.36 -13.09
C HIS A 168 -2.04 12.67 -12.61
N LYS A 169 -2.62 11.79 -13.44
CA LYS A 169 -3.75 10.95 -13.05
C LYS A 169 -3.33 9.98 -11.94
N LEU A 170 -2.15 9.38 -12.02
CA LEU A 170 -1.64 8.50 -10.95
C LEU A 170 -1.46 9.27 -9.63
N GLU A 171 -0.85 10.45 -9.68
CA GLU A 171 -0.70 11.32 -8.51
C GLU A 171 -2.05 11.71 -7.89
N ALA A 172 -3.03 12.07 -8.72
CA ALA A 172 -4.39 12.39 -8.28
C ALA A 172 -5.08 11.20 -7.60
N LEU A 173 -4.90 9.99 -8.14
CA LEU A 173 -5.43 8.76 -7.54
C LEU A 173 -4.80 8.50 -6.16
N ILE A 174 -3.48 8.55 -6.06
CA ILE A 174 -2.75 8.37 -4.79
C ILE A 174 -3.20 9.44 -3.78
N PHE A 175 -3.29 10.70 -4.19
CA PHE A 175 -3.75 11.78 -3.32
C PHE A 175 -5.17 11.52 -2.78
N SER A 176 -6.08 11.06 -3.64
CA SER A 176 -7.46 10.74 -3.24
C SER A 176 -7.53 9.54 -2.28
N ALA A 177 -6.65 8.55 -2.45
CA ALA A 177 -6.59 7.37 -1.58
C ALA A 177 -6.07 7.71 -0.17
N ARG A 178 -5.15 8.66 -0.06
CA ARG A 178 -4.67 9.18 1.23
C ARG A 178 -5.69 10.06 1.95
N HIS A 179 -6.61 10.69 1.21
CA HIS A 179 -7.61 11.60 1.74
C HIS A 179 -9.03 11.16 1.35
N PRO A 180 -9.47 9.98 1.82
CA PRO A 180 -10.81 9.51 1.50
C PRO A 180 -11.84 10.53 2.00
N PRO A 181 -12.88 10.83 1.22
CA PRO A 181 -13.91 11.77 1.64
C PRO A 181 -14.53 11.29 2.95
N GLU A 182 -14.75 12.21 3.89
CA GLU A 182 -15.41 11.88 5.15
C GLU A 182 -16.70 11.10 4.86
N ARG A 183 -16.79 9.88 5.39
CA ARG A 183 -18.05 9.12 5.37
C ARG A 183 -19.08 9.94 6.14
N LYS A 184 -19.92 10.71 5.43
CA LYS A 184 -21.11 11.32 6.02
C LYS A 184 -21.88 10.20 6.70
N SER A 185 -21.89 10.18 8.03
CA SER A 185 -22.66 9.22 8.81
C SER A 185 -24.08 9.22 8.26
N ARG A 186 -24.54 8.11 7.68
CA ARG A 186 -25.97 7.95 7.38
C ARG A 186 -26.68 7.99 8.72
N ARG A 187 -27.22 9.15 9.11
CA ARG A 187 -28.09 9.27 10.28
C ARG A 187 -29.16 8.18 10.14
N PRO A 188 -29.38 7.32 11.15
CA PRO A 188 -30.45 6.34 11.07
C PRO A 188 -31.76 7.09 10.83
N LYS A 189 -32.50 6.70 9.79
CA LYS A 189 -33.85 7.23 9.55
C LYS A 189 -34.67 6.95 10.80
N ARG A 190 -35.14 8.00 11.49
CA ARG A 190 -36.10 7.86 12.59
C ARG A 190 -37.30 7.06 12.08
N VAL A 191 -37.54 5.90 12.68
CA VAL A 191 -38.77 5.14 12.46
C VAL A 191 -39.93 6.02 12.97
N PRO A 192 -41.01 6.23 12.20
CA PRO A 192 -42.15 6.98 12.68
C PRO A 192 -42.76 6.23 13.87
N GLN A 193 -42.81 6.88 15.03
CA GLN A 193 -43.55 6.34 16.18
C GLN A 193 -45.03 6.29 15.80
N ARG A 194 -45.60 5.08 15.66
CA ARG A 194 -47.05 4.90 15.63
C ARG A 194 -47.57 5.30 17.02
N GLY A 195 -48.45 6.30 17.06
CA GLY A 195 -49.14 6.73 18.28
C GLY A 195 -50.00 5.61 18.87
N PRO A 196 -50.36 5.70 20.17
CA PRO A 196 -51.01 4.62 20.88
C PRO A 196 -52.43 4.35 20.33
N ASP A 197 -52.69 3.08 20.01
CA ASP A 197 -54.02 2.57 19.66
C ASP A 197 -54.91 2.63 20.91
N ARG A 198 -55.87 3.56 20.93
CA ARG A 198 -56.93 3.57 21.95
C ARG A 198 -57.93 2.49 21.58
N ARG A 199 -57.88 1.34 22.25
CA ARG A 199 -59.04 0.45 22.37
C ARG A 199 -59.33 0.22 23.84
N GLU A 200 -60.53 0.64 24.22
CA GLU A 200 -61.14 0.46 25.54
C GLU A 200 -61.35 -1.03 25.86
N PRO A 201 -61.38 -1.43 27.15
CA PRO A 201 -61.61 -2.81 27.54
C PRO A 201 -63.10 -3.15 27.58
N CYS A 202 -63.51 -4.24 26.91
CA CYS A 202 -64.78 -4.91 27.18
C CYS A 202 -64.71 -5.58 28.56
N ARG A 203 -65.63 -5.18 29.46
CA ARG A 203 -65.91 -5.84 30.74
C ARG A 203 -66.57 -7.20 30.48
N THR A 204 -66.22 -8.19 31.31
CA THR A 204 -66.99 -9.44 31.51
C THR A 204 -67.86 -9.28 32.74
#